data_AF-A0A0G0YM29-F1
#
_entry.id   AF-A0A0G0YM29-F1
#
_cell.length_a   1.000
_cell.length_b   1.000
_cell.length_c   1.000
_cell.angle_alpha   90.00
_cell.angle_beta   90.00
_cell.angle_gamma   90.00
#
_symmetry.space_group_name_H-M   'P 1'
#
loop_
_entity.id
_entity.type
_entity.pdbx_description
1 polymer ?
#
loop_
_entity_poly.entity_id
_entity_poly.type
_entity_poly.pdbx_seq_one_letter_code
_entity_poly.pdbx_strand_id
1 'polypeptide(L)'
;MGSLRKDVKRVDDFIRDAEVYNPKVCVPDPSRDYGMYSKMDEAFKGLHGHLDELRRNQGRVGYSAQNLMSDLSKDYISAAQQGDQENMAYIGRAMEMLTEGFNEASADGALAESGNRFGRTIWQEQMEAELFGKIWPVITGAEEAVPDLLLWGNFHGNVQAYLYGFLDVVSELSKALAEEFSKPDMTVEKEFATFERYLAIADSITLRLSHERHTPGYIISNGYGHWMAYSNKLRTAYGTIAFVRRDYNLRRSIQRMVAKALKG
;
A
#
# COMPACT_ATOMS: atom_id res chain seq x y z
N MET A 1 14.00 -35.57 -8.06
CA MET A 1 13.55 -36.04 -6.74
C MET A 1 14.76 -36.12 -5.81
N GLY A 2 14.84 -35.22 -4.84
CA GLY A 2 15.88 -35.21 -3.81
C GLY A 2 15.35 -34.43 -2.62
N SER A 3 14.88 -35.15 -1.61
CA SER A 3 14.30 -34.60 -0.39
C SER A 3 15.37 -33.83 0.41
N LEU A 4 15.29 -32.50 0.40
CA LEU A 4 15.97 -31.61 1.35
C LEU A 4 15.16 -31.41 2.65
N ARG A 5 14.38 -32.43 3.07
CA ARG A 5 13.99 -32.54 4.48
C ARG A 5 15.09 -33.31 5.20
N LYS A 6 16.09 -32.60 5.72
CA LYS A 6 16.94 -33.12 6.79
C LYS A 6 16.71 -32.29 8.05
N ASP A 7 16.01 -32.93 8.98
CA ASP A 7 16.12 -32.82 10.43
C ASP A 7 16.09 -31.40 11.02
N VAL A 8 14.87 -30.91 11.25
CA VAL A 8 14.65 -29.90 12.29
C VAL A 8 14.83 -30.61 13.64
N LYS A 9 15.95 -30.31 14.31
CA LYS A 9 16.31 -30.86 15.62
C LYS A 9 15.17 -30.65 16.63
N ARG A 10 14.80 -31.71 17.37
CA ARG A 10 13.84 -31.60 18.48
C ARG A 10 14.48 -30.77 19.60
N VAL A 11 13.68 -30.24 20.53
CA VAL A 11 14.18 -29.46 21.68
C VAL A 11 15.27 -30.23 22.44
N ASP A 12 15.12 -31.55 22.56
CA ASP A 12 16.11 -32.46 23.13
C ASP A 12 17.48 -32.41 22.42
N ASP A 13 17.48 -32.31 21.09
CA ASP A 13 18.70 -32.23 20.29
C ASP A 13 19.35 -30.84 20.38
N PHE A 14 18.55 -29.78 20.59
CA PHE A 14 19.05 -28.42 20.85
C PHE A 14 19.68 -28.32 22.24
N ILE A 15 19.07 -28.92 23.27
CA ILE A 15 19.63 -28.98 24.64
C ILE A 15 20.95 -29.75 24.62
N ARG A 16 20.99 -30.91 23.95
CA ARG A 16 22.20 -31.72 23.81
C ARG A 16 23.31 -31.00 23.05
N ASP A 17 22.98 -30.24 22.01
CA ASP A 17 23.97 -29.38 21.32
C ASP A 17 24.43 -28.22 22.22
N ALA A 18 23.53 -27.59 22.98
CA ALA A 18 23.86 -26.49 23.88
C ALA A 18 24.78 -26.93 25.03
N GLU A 19 24.60 -28.15 25.56
CA GLU A 19 25.52 -28.79 26.51
C GLU A 19 26.92 -29.00 25.95
N VAL A 20 27.01 -29.38 24.67
CA VAL A 20 28.28 -29.67 23.99
C VAL A 20 29.05 -28.40 23.62
N TYR A 21 28.35 -27.33 23.23
CA TYR A 21 28.99 -26.12 22.67
C TYR A 21 29.06 -24.91 23.61
N ASN A 22 28.32 -24.89 24.74
CA ASN A 22 28.40 -23.79 25.69
C ASN A 22 28.12 -24.24 27.14
N PRO A 23 29.14 -24.60 27.95
CA PRO A 23 28.98 -25.16 29.30
C PRO A 23 28.38 -24.20 30.35
N LYS A 24 27.99 -22.98 29.94
CA LYS A 24 27.27 -22.01 30.78
C LYS A 24 25.75 -22.04 30.58
N VAL A 25 25.25 -22.82 29.63
CA VAL A 25 23.81 -23.08 29.51
C VAL A 25 23.46 -24.04 30.64
N CYS A 26 22.77 -23.51 31.66
CA CYS A 26 22.34 -24.30 32.80
C CYS A 26 21.28 -25.29 32.31
N VAL A 27 21.67 -26.55 32.12
CA VAL A 27 20.70 -27.59 31.83
C VAL A 27 19.94 -27.89 33.11
N PRO A 28 18.61 -27.73 33.11
CA PRO A 28 17.77 -27.94 34.28
C PRO A 28 17.90 -29.36 34.79
N ASP A 29 18.06 -29.51 36.11
CA ASP A 29 18.04 -30.81 36.79
C ASP A 29 16.64 -31.45 36.64
N PRO A 30 16.51 -32.60 35.94
CA PRO A 30 15.22 -33.25 35.71
C PRO A 30 14.47 -33.62 37.00
N SER A 31 15.20 -33.79 38.12
CA SER A 31 14.61 -34.10 39.43
C SER A 31 14.04 -32.87 40.15
N ARG A 32 14.44 -31.65 39.74
CA ARG A 32 14.04 -30.36 40.32
C ARG A 32 13.14 -29.53 39.42
N ASP A 33 12.79 -30.04 38.25
CA ASP A 33 11.98 -29.34 37.26
C ASP A 33 10.46 -29.48 37.49
N TYR A 34 10.02 -30.38 38.38
CA TYR A 34 8.61 -30.60 38.73
C TYR A 34 7.67 -30.77 37.50
N GLY A 35 8.20 -31.29 36.39
CA GLY A 35 7.46 -31.51 35.15
C GLY A 35 7.18 -30.27 34.31
N MET A 36 7.88 -29.15 34.54
CA MET A 36 7.73 -27.94 33.72
C MET A 36 8.08 -28.18 32.24
N TYR A 37 9.15 -28.89 31.92
CA TYR A 37 9.53 -29.15 30.52
C TYR A 37 8.52 -30.05 29.81
N SER A 38 7.99 -31.08 30.46
CA SER A 38 6.92 -31.90 29.88
C SER A 38 5.67 -31.05 29.59
N LYS A 39 5.32 -30.11 30.48
CA LYS A 39 4.21 -29.17 30.28
C LYS A 39 4.49 -28.16 29.17
N MET A 40 5.75 -27.71 29.03
CA MET A 40 6.17 -26.88 27.90
C MET A 40 6.09 -27.65 26.58
N ASP A 41 6.59 -28.88 26.51
CA ASP A 41 6.50 -29.72 25.32
C ASP A 41 5.05 -30.03 24.95
N GLU A 42 4.18 -30.27 25.93
CA GLU A 42 2.73 -30.38 25.71
C GLU A 42 2.13 -29.07 25.18
N ALA A 43 2.54 -27.91 25.71
CA ALA A 43 2.08 -26.60 25.25
C ALA A 43 2.60 -26.25 23.83
N PHE A 44 3.78 -26.75 23.45
CA PHE A 44 4.38 -26.57 22.13
C PHE A 44 4.00 -27.67 21.14
N LYS A 45 3.30 -28.72 21.59
CA LYS A 45 2.87 -29.83 20.75
C LYS A 45 1.90 -29.34 19.69
N GLY A 46 2.28 -29.51 18.43
CA GLY A 46 1.49 -29.02 17.29
C GLY A 46 1.72 -27.55 16.94
N LEU A 47 2.35 -26.75 17.80
CA LEU A 47 2.67 -25.34 17.50
C LEU A 47 3.57 -25.23 16.27
N HIS A 48 4.60 -26.07 16.16
CA HIS A 48 5.49 -26.04 14.99
C HIS A 48 4.72 -26.31 13.69
N GLY A 49 3.85 -27.33 13.67
CA GLY A 49 3.04 -27.67 12.49
C GLY A 49 2.08 -26.56 12.11
N HIS A 50 1.42 -25.95 13.10
CA HIS A 50 0.52 -24.82 12.90
C HIS A 50 1.26 -23.57 12.40
N LEU A 51 2.41 -23.22 12.99
CA LEU A 51 3.25 -22.12 12.49
C LEU A 51 3.74 -22.35 11.06
N ASP A 52 4.09 -23.59 10.70
CA ASP A 52 4.50 -23.94 9.34
C ASP A 52 3.34 -23.85 8.34
N GLU A 53 2.13 -24.21 8.75
CA GLU A 53 0.89 -24.03 7.99
C GLU A 53 0.59 -22.55 7.75
N LEU A 54 0.60 -21.74 8.81
CA LEU A 54 0.40 -20.29 8.73
C LEU A 54 1.42 -19.62 7.81
N ARG A 55 2.69 -20.03 7.88
CA ARG A 55 3.76 -19.52 7.01
C ARG A 55 3.52 -19.88 5.55
N ARG A 56 3.08 -21.11 5.26
CA ARG A 56 2.75 -21.55 3.88
C ARG A 56 1.53 -20.81 3.35
N ASN A 57 0.52 -20.60 4.17
CA ASN A 57 -0.69 -19.87 3.79
C ASN A 57 -0.37 -18.38 3.56
N GLN A 58 0.46 -17.75 4.40
CA GLN A 58 1.00 -16.41 4.12
C GLN A 58 1.72 -16.38 2.76
N GLY A 59 2.55 -17.39 2.46
CA GLY A 59 3.26 -17.50 1.20
C GLY A 59 2.34 -17.64 -0.02
N ARG A 60 1.27 -18.42 0.09
CA ARG A 60 0.37 -18.73 -1.04
C ARG A 60 -0.74 -17.69 -1.18
N VAL A 61 -1.53 -17.49 -0.12
CA VAL A 61 -2.71 -16.63 -0.13
C VAL A 61 -2.28 -15.16 -0.05
N GLY A 62 -1.36 -14.83 0.86
CA GLY A 62 -0.87 -13.45 1.04
C GLY A 62 -0.28 -12.85 -0.23
N TYR A 63 0.71 -13.53 -0.83
CA TYR A 63 1.30 -13.05 -2.09
C TYR A 63 0.33 -13.06 -3.26
N SER A 64 -0.50 -14.10 -3.40
CA SER A 64 -1.45 -14.15 -4.53
C SER A 64 -2.49 -13.04 -4.44
N ALA A 65 -3.02 -12.79 -3.24
CA ALA A 65 -3.96 -11.70 -3.01
C ALA A 65 -3.32 -10.33 -3.24
N GLN A 66 -2.09 -10.12 -2.78
CA GLN A 66 -1.37 -8.88 -3.03
C GLN A 66 -1.14 -8.64 -4.54
N ASN A 67 -0.69 -9.66 -5.27
CA ASN A 67 -0.45 -9.53 -6.70
C ASN A 67 -1.75 -9.30 -7.46
N LEU A 68 -2.79 -10.07 -7.16
CA LEU A 68 -4.10 -9.90 -7.78
C LEU A 68 -4.66 -8.50 -7.50
N MET A 69 -4.55 -7.99 -6.28
CA MET A 69 -4.97 -6.62 -5.97
C MET A 69 -4.16 -5.58 -6.77
N SER A 70 -2.85 -5.77 -6.93
CA SER A 70 -2.01 -4.87 -7.72
C SER A 70 -2.30 -4.93 -9.23
N ASP A 71 -2.81 -6.05 -9.74
CA ASP A 71 -3.22 -6.17 -11.13
C ASP A 71 -4.60 -5.51 -11.32
N LEU A 72 -5.55 -5.80 -10.42
CA LEU A 72 -6.87 -5.17 -10.41
C LEU A 72 -6.79 -3.63 -10.25
N SER A 73 -5.91 -3.12 -9.38
CA SER A 73 -5.74 -1.68 -9.18
C SER A 73 -5.27 -0.97 -10.45
N LYS A 74 -4.30 -1.55 -11.18
CA LYS A 74 -3.81 -1.03 -12.47
C LYS A 74 -4.85 -1.09 -13.57
N ASP A 75 -5.60 -2.19 -13.65
CA ASP A 75 -6.69 -2.34 -14.61
C ASP A 75 -7.81 -1.33 -14.32
N TYR A 76 -8.12 -1.10 -13.05
CA TYR A 76 -9.08 -0.09 -12.62
C TYR A 76 -8.64 1.32 -13.02
N ILE A 77 -7.38 1.68 -12.74
CA ILE A 77 -6.80 2.98 -13.13
C ILE A 77 -6.85 3.15 -14.65
N SER A 78 -6.49 2.11 -15.40
CA SER A 78 -6.54 2.11 -16.86
C SER A 78 -7.97 2.31 -17.38
N ALA A 79 -8.95 1.63 -16.79
CA ALA A 79 -10.37 1.82 -17.10
C ALA A 79 -10.84 3.25 -16.78
N ALA A 80 -10.40 3.81 -15.65
CA ALA A 80 -10.69 5.20 -15.28
C ALA A 80 -10.11 6.21 -16.28
N GLN A 81 -8.90 5.98 -16.80
CA GLN A 81 -8.31 6.82 -17.83
C GLN A 81 -9.07 6.77 -19.15
N GLN A 82 -9.71 5.64 -19.44
CA GLN A 82 -10.54 5.42 -20.64
C GLN A 82 -11.99 5.89 -20.47
N GLY A 83 -12.40 6.23 -19.25
CA GLY A 83 -13.79 6.56 -18.92
C GLY A 83 -14.74 5.34 -18.95
N ASP A 84 -14.20 4.13 -18.85
CA ASP A 84 -14.96 2.87 -18.89
C ASP A 84 -15.59 2.56 -17.52
N GLN A 85 -16.73 3.21 -17.25
CA GLN A 85 -17.44 3.09 -15.98
C GLN A 85 -17.95 1.67 -15.70
N GLU A 86 -18.30 0.91 -16.73
CA GLU A 86 -18.79 -0.47 -16.57
C GLU A 86 -17.66 -1.38 -16.09
N ASN A 87 -16.49 -1.28 -16.73
CA ASN A 87 -15.33 -2.06 -16.33
C ASN A 87 -14.81 -1.62 -14.96
N MET A 88 -14.79 -0.31 -14.66
CA MET A 88 -14.49 0.18 -13.31
C MET A 88 -15.42 -0.44 -12.26
N ALA A 89 -16.74 -0.47 -12.49
CA ALA A 89 -17.69 -1.05 -11.54
C ALA A 89 -17.52 -2.58 -11.39
N TYR A 90 -17.11 -3.28 -12.45
CA TYR A 90 -16.78 -4.71 -12.37
C TYR A 90 -15.50 -4.95 -11.55
N ILE A 91 -14.41 -4.25 -11.88
CA ILE A 91 -13.12 -4.39 -11.22
C ILE A 91 -13.19 -3.93 -9.76
N GLY A 92 -13.91 -2.84 -9.47
CA GLY A 92 -14.17 -2.34 -8.12
C GLY A 92 -14.79 -3.41 -7.22
N ARG A 93 -15.84 -4.09 -7.71
CA ARG A 93 -16.45 -5.23 -6.99
C ARG A 93 -15.47 -6.38 -6.78
N ALA A 94 -14.61 -6.68 -7.75
CA ALA A 94 -13.60 -7.72 -7.61
C ALA A 94 -12.55 -7.36 -6.54
N MET A 95 -12.14 -6.09 -6.46
CA MET A 95 -11.25 -5.58 -5.40
C MET A 95 -11.92 -5.69 -4.02
N GLU A 96 -13.19 -5.28 -3.89
CA GLU A 96 -13.96 -5.40 -2.64
C GLU A 96 -14.06 -6.86 -2.17
N MET A 97 -14.46 -7.78 -3.05
CA MET A 97 -14.55 -9.21 -2.74
C MET A 97 -13.19 -9.80 -2.31
N LEU A 98 -12.11 -9.37 -2.95
CA LEU A 98 -10.76 -9.81 -2.59
C LEU A 98 -10.36 -9.31 -1.20
N THR A 99 -10.65 -8.05 -0.88
CA THR A 99 -10.37 -7.46 0.43
C THR A 99 -11.20 -8.12 1.53
N GLU A 100 -12.49 -8.34 1.30
CA GLU A 100 -13.38 -9.05 2.25
C GLU A 100 -12.89 -10.47 2.49
N GLY A 101 -12.68 -11.26 1.43
CA GLY A 101 -12.19 -12.63 1.56
C GLY A 101 -10.81 -12.74 2.22
N PHE A 102 -9.94 -11.75 2.01
CA PHE A 102 -8.64 -11.69 2.69
C PHE A 102 -8.79 -11.41 4.20
N ASN A 103 -9.72 -10.51 4.57
CA ASN A 103 -10.00 -10.20 5.97
C ASN A 103 -10.64 -11.40 6.68
N GLU A 104 -11.57 -12.11 6.03
CA GLU A 104 -12.17 -13.35 6.55
C GLU A 104 -11.10 -14.42 6.79
N ALA A 105 -10.26 -14.70 5.79
CA ALA A 105 -9.17 -15.67 5.93
C ALA A 105 -8.16 -15.31 7.03
N SER A 106 -7.98 -14.01 7.30
CA SER A 106 -7.15 -13.53 8.40
C SER A 106 -7.84 -13.70 9.76
N ALA A 107 -9.13 -13.38 9.85
CA ALA A 107 -9.95 -13.50 11.07
C ALA A 107 -10.12 -14.96 11.50
N ASP A 108 -10.25 -15.88 10.55
CA ASP A 108 -10.36 -17.33 10.79
C ASP A 108 -9.03 -17.97 11.22
N GLY A 109 -7.95 -17.19 11.30
CA GLY A 109 -6.63 -17.68 11.67
C GLY A 109 -5.98 -18.57 10.59
N ALA A 110 -6.46 -18.53 9.34
CA ALA A 110 -5.84 -19.26 8.24
C ALA A 110 -4.51 -18.60 7.79
N LEU A 111 -4.32 -17.33 8.13
CA LEU A 111 -3.12 -16.53 7.87
C LEU A 111 -2.54 -16.00 9.19
N ALA A 112 -1.21 -16.03 9.33
CA ALA A 112 -0.57 -15.41 10.48
C ALA A 112 -0.79 -13.89 10.46
N GLU A 113 -1.18 -13.34 11.61
CA GLU A 113 -1.35 -11.89 11.83
C GLU A 113 -0.04 -11.08 11.73
N SER A 114 1.13 -11.75 11.63
CA SER A 114 2.44 -11.12 11.78
C SER A 114 2.68 -9.96 10.80
N GLY A 115 2.41 -8.75 11.27
CA GLY A 115 2.80 -7.49 10.66
C GLY A 115 1.96 -7.00 9.48
N ASN A 116 0.80 -7.61 9.18
CA ASN A 116 -0.22 -7.15 8.21
C ASN A 116 0.34 -6.50 6.92
N ARG A 117 1.47 -7.00 6.39
CA ARG A 117 2.13 -6.39 5.22
C ARG A 117 1.23 -6.52 3.98
N PHE A 118 0.70 -7.72 3.76
CA PHE A 118 -0.15 -8.04 2.62
C PHE A 118 -1.46 -7.28 2.71
N GLY A 119 -2.17 -7.35 3.84
CA GLY A 119 -3.42 -6.61 4.02
C GLY A 119 -3.21 -5.10 3.92
N ARG A 120 -2.11 -4.54 4.47
CA ARG A 120 -1.77 -3.13 4.23
C ARG A 120 -1.65 -2.82 2.73
N THR A 121 -0.90 -3.63 1.98
CA THR A 121 -0.74 -3.39 0.54
C THR A 121 -2.07 -3.55 -0.22
N ILE A 122 -2.88 -4.55 0.14
CA ILE A 122 -4.22 -4.74 -0.45
C ILE A 122 -5.09 -3.49 -0.24
N TRP A 123 -5.19 -3.03 1.00
CA TRP A 123 -5.94 -1.82 1.35
C TRP A 123 -5.38 -0.55 0.70
N GLN A 124 -4.05 -0.45 0.59
CA GLN A 124 -3.37 0.69 -0.03
C GLN A 124 -3.69 0.78 -1.53
N GLU A 125 -3.57 -0.33 -2.26
CA GLU A 125 -3.79 -0.42 -3.71
C GLU A 125 -5.25 -0.19 -4.07
N GLN A 126 -6.19 -0.79 -3.31
CA GLN A 126 -7.62 -0.55 -3.50
C GLN A 126 -7.95 0.94 -3.32
N MET A 127 -7.48 1.53 -2.23
CA MET A 127 -7.74 2.93 -1.93
C MET A 127 -7.13 3.88 -2.97
N GLU A 128 -5.92 3.60 -3.43
CA GLU A 128 -5.26 4.34 -4.51
C GLU A 128 -6.11 4.32 -5.79
N ALA A 129 -6.56 3.14 -6.22
CA ALA A 129 -7.38 2.97 -7.42
C ALA A 129 -8.73 3.70 -7.30
N GLU A 130 -9.42 3.56 -6.16
CA GLU A 130 -10.69 4.25 -5.90
C GLU A 130 -10.53 5.77 -5.89
N LEU A 131 -9.49 6.29 -5.24
CA LEU A 131 -9.17 7.72 -5.24
C LEU A 131 -8.85 8.21 -6.66
N PHE A 132 -8.07 7.44 -7.43
CA PHE A 132 -7.75 7.76 -8.81
C PHE A 132 -9.03 7.88 -9.65
N GLY A 133 -9.91 6.88 -9.60
CA GLY A 133 -11.15 6.86 -10.37
C GLY A 133 -12.10 8.03 -10.06
N LYS A 134 -12.08 8.51 -8.81
CA LYS A 134 -12.85 9.69 -8.37
C LYS A 134 -12.23 11.02 -8.79
N ILE A 135 -10.90 11.09 -8.85
CA ILE A 135 -10.15 12.34 -9.07
C ILE A 135 -9.86 12.59 -10.55
N TRP A 136 -9.59 11.54 -11.31
CA TRP A 136 -9.16 11.65 -12.71
C TRP A 136 -10.17 12.36 -13.63
N PRO A 137 -11.49 12.09 -13.55
CA PRO A 137 -12.50 12.84 -14.30
C PRO A 137 -12.47 14.34 -14.01
N VAL A 138 -12.16 14.73 -12.76
CA VAL A 138 -12.04 16.13 -12.37
C VAL A 138 -10.82 16.78 -13.00
N ILE A 139 -9.67 16.09 -12.99
CA ILE A 139 -8.43 16.60 -13.62
C ILE A 139 -8.61 16.83 -15.12
N THR A 140 -9.18 15.84 -15.80
CA THR A 140 -9.46 15.93 -17.25
C THR A 140 -10.60 16.92 -17.57
N GLY A 141 -11.41 17.30 -16.58
CA GLY A 141 -12.51 18.25 -16.71
C GLY A 141 -13.80 17.63 -17.25
N ALA A 142 -13.91 16.31 -17.20
CA ALA A 142 -15.17 15.61 -17.39
C ALA A 142 -16.15 15.88 -16.23
N GLU A 143 -15.61 16.14 -15.03
CA GLU A 143 -16.37 16.56 -13.84
C GLU A 143 -15.84 17.90 -13.31
N GLU A 144 -16.75 18.72 -12.77
CA GLU A 144 -16.41 20.07 -12.27
C GLU A 144 -16.00 20.10 -10.80
N ALA A 145 -16.44 19.13 -10.00
CA ALA A 145 -16.27 19.12 -8.55
C ALA A 145 -15.43 17.94 -8.09
N VAL A 146 -14.52 18.19 -7.15
CA VAL A 146 -13.82 17.11 -6.43
C VAL A 146 -14.82 16.41 -5.52
N PRO A 147 -15.02 15.10 -5.64
CA PRO A 147 -15.93 14.36 -4.76
C PRO A 147 -15.39 14.29 -3.33
N ASP A 148 -16.27 14.04 -2.38
CA ASP A 148 -15.87 13.84 -0.98
C ASP A 148 -14.89 12.66 -0.87
N LEU A 149 -13.68 12.97 -0.45
CA LEU A 149 -12.64 11.97 -0.23
C LEU A 149 -12.89 11.22 1.08
N LEU A 150 -12.53 9.94 1.11
CA LEU A 150 -12.70 9.10 2.28
C LEU A 150 -11.91 9.67 3.47
N LEU A 151 -12.57 9.85 4.61
CA LEU A 151 -11.93 10.34 5.83
C LEU A 151 -11.33 9.16 6.61
N TRP A 152 -10.24 9.39 7.34
CA TRP A 152 -9.62 8.38 8.21
C TRP A 152 -10.63 7.66 9.12
N GLY A 153 -11.56 8.40 9.73
CA GLY A 153 -12.56 7.83 10.65
C GLY A 153 -13.52 6.82 10.01
N ASN A 154 -13.60 6.80 8.68
CA ASN A 154 -14.45 5.90 7.89
C ASN A 154 -13.63 4.86 7.11
N PHE A 155 -12.31 4.83 7.28
CA PHE A 155 -11.45 3.86 6.59
C PHE A 155 -11.31 2.59 7.40
N HIS A 156 -11.64 1.46 6.80
CA HIS A 156 -11.62 0.14 7.46
C HIS A 156 -10.22 -0.50 7.51
N GLY A 157 -9.27 -0.02 6.70
CA GLY A 157 -7.89 -0.48 6.73
C GLY A 157 -7.04 0.17 7.83
N ASN A 158 -5.74 -0.12 7.82
CA ASN A 158 -4.81 0.48 8.78
C ASN A 158 -4.30 1.86 8.34
N VAL A 159 -3.83 2.67 9.28
CA VAL A 159 -3.37 4.06 9.03
C VAL A 159 -2.27 4.14 7.97
N GLN A 160 -1.40 3.13 7.85
CA GLN A 160 -0.35 3.16 6.82
C GLN A 160 -0.93 2.98 5.42
N ALA A 161 -1.89 2.06 5.24
CA ALA A 161 -2.57 1.88 3.96
C ALA A 161 -3.28 3.16 3.54
N TYR A 162 -3.96 3.81 4.48
CA TYR A 162 -4.63 5.09 4.26
C TYR A 162 -3.68 6.18 3.75
N LEU A 163 -2.59 6.41 4.50
CA LEU A 163 -1.59 7.41 4.16
C LEU A 163 -0.93 7.12 2.81
N TYR A 164 -0.61 5.86 2.57
CA TYR A 164 0.14 5.47 1.38
C TYR A 164 -0.74 5.56 0.14
N GLY A 165 -2.01 5.15 0.20
CA GLY A 165 -2.95 5.30 -0.92
C GLY A 165 -3.11 6.76 -1.36
N PHE A 166 -3.23 7.70 -0.41
CA PHE A 166 -3.27 9.13 -0.72
C PHE A 166 -1.96 9.68 -1.32
N LEU A 167 -0.80 9.17 -0.89
CA LEU A 167 0.48 9.66 -1.41
C LEU A 167 0.83 9.03 -2.76
N ASP A 168 0.46 7.78 -2.99
CA ASP A 168 0.73 7.06 -4.23
C ASP A 168 -0.15 7.58 -5.37
N VAL A 169 -1.43 7.90 -5.10
CA VAL A 169 -2.31 8.48 -6.12
C VAL A 169 -1.76 9.79 -6.70
N VAL A 170 -1.05 10.62 -5.91
CA VAL A 170 -0.38 11.83 -6.42
C VAL A 170 0.64 11.47 -7.52
N SER A 171 1.38 10.38 -7.30
CA SER A 171 2.39 9.93 -8.26
C SER A 171 1.77 9.27 -9.50
N GLU A 172 0.70 8.49 -9.36
CA GLU A 172 0.00 7.89 -10.50
C GLU A 172 -0.72 8.94 -11.36
N LEU A 173 -1.40 9.91 -10.74
CA LEU A 173 -2.02 11.02 -11.46
C LEU A 173 -0.98 11.79 -12.28
N SER A 174 0.23 12.00 -11.74
CA SER A 174 1.31 12.65 -12.48
C SER A 174 1.81 11.84 -13.68
N LYS A 175 1.79 10.50 -13.62
CA LYS A 175 2.15 9.66 -14.77
C LYS A 175 1.06 9.73 -15.84
N ALA A 176 -0.20 9.64 -15.42
CA ALA A 176 -1.36 9.73 -16.28
C ALA A 176 -1.43 11.07 -17.05
N LEU A 177 -0.94 12.18 -16.45
CA LEU A 177 -0.82 13.46 -17.16
C LEU A 177 0.02 13.37 -18.44
N ALA A 178 1.12 12.62 -18.42
CA ALA A 178 2.01 12.51 -19.58
C ALA A 178 1.30 11.82 -20.76
N GLU A 179 0.48 10.81 -20.46
CA GLU A 179 -0.35 10.12 -21.45
C GLU A 179 -1.47 11.05 -21.95
N GLU A 180 -2.13 11.79 -21.05
CA GLU A 180 -3.18 12.74 -21.40
C GLU A 180 -2.68 13.82 -22.36
N PHE A 181 -1.49 14.36 -22.11
CA PHE A 181 -0.87 15.39 -22.95
C PHE A 181 -0.43 14.87 -24.33
N SER A 182 -0.35 13.55 -24.51
CA SER A 182 -0.03 12.95 -25.81
C SER A 182 -1.25 12.79 -26.72
N LYS A 183 -2.46 13.06 -26.23
CA LYS A 183 -3.69 12.89 -27.00
C LYS A 183 -3.79 13.90 -28.17
N PRO A 184 -4.28 13.47 -29.35
CA PRO A 184 -4.32 14.33 -30.55
C PRO A 184 -5.17 15.59 -30.41
N ASP A 185 -6.17 15.58 -29.53
CA ASP A 185 -7.10 16.70 -29.31
C ASP A 185 -6.66 17.65 -28.18
N MET A 186 -5.45 17.45 -27.64
CA MET A 186 -4.87 18.28 -26.59
C MET A 186 -4.47 19.65 -27.17
N THR A 187 -5.10 20.71 -26.67
CA THR A 187 -4.72 22.10 -26.97
C THR A 187 -3.90 22.68 -25.83
N VAL A 188 -3.20 23.78 -26.09
CA VAL A 188 -2.41 24.49 -25.07
C VAL A 188 -3.30 24.92 -23.89
N GLU A 189 -4.53 25.38 -24.15
CA GLU A 189 -5.48 25.79 -23.12
C GLU A 189 -5.94 24.61 -22.26
N LYS A 190 -6.29 23.47 -22.90
CA LYS A 190 -6.66 22.24 -22.20
C LYS A 190 -5.50 21.75 -21.33
N GLU A 191 -4.29 21.76 -21.88
CA GLU A 191 -3.08 21.33 -21.20
C GLU A 191 -2.84 22.13 -19.91
N PHE A 192 -2.91 23.48 -19.98
CA PHE A 192 -2.76 24.33 -18.81
C PHE A 192 -3.88 24.12 -17.78
N ALA A 193 -5.13 23.97 -18.22
CA ALA A 193 -6.24 23.68 -17.32
C ALA A 193 -6.05 22.35 -16.57
N THR A 194 -5.60 21.31 -17.27
CA THR A 194 -5.30 20.00 -16.68
C THR A 194 -4.15 20.10 -15.67
N PHE A 195 -3.07 20.84 -15.97
CA PHE A 195 -2.00 21.10 -15.00
C PHE A 195 -2.51 21.78 -13.73
N GLU A 196 -3.31 22.84 -13.88
CA GLU A 196 -3.81 23.63 -12.75
C GLU A 196 -4.71 22.78 -11.85
N ARG A 197 -5.60 21.96 -12.43
CA ARG A 197 -6.45 21.03 -11.68
C ARG A 197 -5.63 19.96 -10.95
N TYR A 198 -4.65 19.34 -11.61
CA TYR A 198 -3.76 18.38 -10.95
C TYR A 198 -3.04 19.02 -9.76
N LEU A 199 -2.43 20.20 -9.95
CA LEU A 199 -1.67 20.87 -8.88
C LEU A 199 -2.59 21.21 -7.69
N ALA A 200 -3.78 21.74 -7.96
CA ALA A 200 -4.75 22.06 -6.91
C ALA A 200 -5.15 20.81 -6.12
N ILE A 201 -5.41 19.69 -6.79
CA ILE A 201 -5.81 18.44 -6.14
C ILE A 201 -4.64 17.83 -5.36
N ALA A 202 -3.44 17.78 -5.94
CA ALA A 202 -2.27 17.23 -5.28
C ALA A 202 -1.88 18.03 -4.03
N ASP A 203 -1.90 19.37 -4.10
CA ASP A 203 -1.70 20.23 -2.92
C ASP A 203 -2.80 19.98 -1.87
N SER A 204 -4.07 19.86 -2.28
CA SER A 204 -5.19 19.57 -1.38
C SER A 204 -5.04 18.24 -0.65
N ILE A 205 -4.57 17.18 -1.31
CA ILE A 205 -4.27 15.89 -0.67
C ILE A 205 -3.24 16.07 0.44
N THR A 206 -2.13 16.77 0.18
CA THR A 206 -1.10 17.00 1.20
C THR A 206 -1.61 17.82 2.38
N LEU A 207 -2.43 18.85 2.11
CA LEU A 207 -3.08 19.66 3.14
C LEU A 207 -4.03 18.80 3.99
N ARG A 208 -4.84 17.95 3.36
CA ARG A 208 -5.78 17.05 4.03
C ARG A 208 -5.08 16.14 5.03
N LEU A 209 -4.03 15.44 4.59
CA LEU A 209 -3.25 14.55 5.45
C LEU A 209 -2.64 15.32 6.66
N SER A 210 -2.32 16.60 6.47
CA SER A 210 -1.81 17.45 7.55
C SER A 210 -2.89 17.82 8.58
N HIS A 211 -4.14 17.98 8.16
CA HIS A 211 -5.26 18.28 9.06
C HIS A 211 -5.68 17.05 9.87
N GLU A 212 -5.66 15.88 9.24
CA GLU A 212 -6.05 14.62 9.90
C GLU A 212 -5.05 14.13 10.94
N ARG A 213 -3.82 14.68 10.95
CA ARG A 213 -2.76 14.31 11.90
C ARG A 213 -3.15 14.40 13.38
N HIS A 214 -4.17 15.19 13.69
CA HIS A 214 -4.67 15.40 15.04
C HIS A 214 -5.89 14.52 15.38
N THR A 215 -6.39 13.74 14.42
CA THR A 215 -7.54 12.85 14.63
C THR A 215 -7.12 11.70 15.55
N PRO A 216 -7.92 11.36 16.58
CA PRO A 216 -7.67 10.18 17.42
C PRO A 216 -7.49 8.92 16.56
N GLY A 217 -6.47 8.12 16.86
CA GLY A 217 -6.15 6.88 16.13
C GLY A 217 -5.32 7.07 14.84
N TYR A 218 -5.14 8.31 14.36
CA TYR A 218 -4.31 8.61 13.17
C TYR A 218 -2.80 8.72 13.48
N ILE A 219 -2.40 8.46 14.72
CA ILE A 219 -0.99 8.60 15.13
C ILE A 219 -0.17 7.47 14.52
N ILE A 220 0.79 7.83 13.66
CA ILE A 220 1.82 6.89 13.20
C ILE A 220 2.67 6.54 14.41
N SER A 221 2.67 5.27 14.83
CA SER A 221 3.57 4.83 15.90
C SER A 221 5.02 5.04 15.46
N ASN A 222 5.82 5.67 16.32
CA ASN A 222 7.19 6.12 16.02
C ASN A 222 8.23 4.98 15.93
N GLY A 223 7.84 3.82 15.40
CA GLY A 223 8.83 2.85 14.93
C GLY A 223 9.68 3.50 13.84
N TYR A 224 10.98 3.63 14.08
CA TYR A 224 11.92 4.37 13.20
C TYR A 224 11.77 3.95 11.72
N GLY A 225 11.54 2.67 11.44
CA GLY A 225 11.29 2.17 10.08
C GLY A 225 9.99 2.66 9.45
N HIS A 226 8.88 2.70 10.20
CA HIS A 226 7.58 3.14 9.68
C HIS A 226 7.56 4.64 9.40
N TRP A 227 8.16 5.43 10.29
CA TRP A 227 8.31 6.87 10.10
C TRP A 227 9.17 7.21 8.87
N MET A 228 10.30 6.51 8.69
CA MET A 228 11.16 6.71 7.52
C MET A 228 10.47 6.33 6.21
N ALA A 229 9.72 5.23 6.18
CA ALA A 229 8.97 4.82 5.00
C ALA A 229 7.89 5.85 4.61
N TYR A 230 7.14 6.36 5.59
CA TYR A 230 6.19 7.45 5.38
C TYR A 230 6.87 8.73 4.88
N SER A 231 7.96 9.15 5.53
CA SER A 231 8.72 10.35 5.15
C SER A 231 9.26 10.27 3.72
N ASN A 232 9.67 9.08 3.29
CA ASN A 232 10.12 8.85 1.91
C ASN A 232 8.96 8.97 0.91
N LYS A 233 7.80 8.36 1.16
CA LYS A 233 6.61 8.54 0.29
C LYS A 233 6.17 10.00 0.22
N LEU A 234 6.16 10.69 1.36
CA LEU A 234 5.84 12.12 1.42
C LEU A 234 6.82 12.95 0.60
N ARG A 235 8.13 12.67 0.69
CA ARG A 235 9.16 13.33 -0.14
C ARG A 235 8.95 13.06 -1.63
N THR A 236 8.58 11.83 -2.00
CA THR A 236 8.26 11.48 -3.39
C THR A 236 7.07 12.30 -3.89
N ALA A 237 5.97 12.34 -3.15
CA ALA A 237 4.78 13.14 -3.52
C ALA A 237 5.13 14.63 -3.69
N TYR A 238 5.85 15.23 -2.73
CA TYR A 238 6.29 16.63 -2.87
C TYR A 238 7.24 16.83 -4.07
N GLY A 239 8.14 15.88 -4.33
CA GLY A 239 9.02 15.90 -5.49
C GLY A 239 8.23 15.87 -6.80
N THR A 240 7.21 15.02 -6.90
CA THR A 240 6.31 14.94 -8.05
C THR A 240 5.56 16.25 -8.28
N ILE A 241 4.97 16.82 -7.23
CA ILE A 241 4.26 18.12 -7.31
C ILE A 241 5.22 19.22 -7.79
N ALA A 242 6.43 19.28 -7.21
CA ALA A 242 7.43 20.27 -7.59
C ALA A 242 7.89 20.11 -9.05
N PHE A 243 8.04 18.87 -9.52
CA PHE A 243 8.38 18.57 -10.91
C PHE A 243 7.31 19.05 -11.88
N VAL A 244 6.04 18.69 -11.63
CA VAL A 244 4.91 19.11 -12.47
C VAL A 244 4.75 20.64 -12.47
N ARG A 245 4.89 21.29 -11.31
CA ARG A 245 4.85 22.75 -11.20
C ARG A 245 5.97 23.44 -11.98
N ARG A 246 7.17 22.85 -12.01
CA ARG A 246 8.29 23.33 -12.82
C ARG A 246 7.98 23.23 -14.31
N ASP A 247 7.42 22.11 -14.76
CA ASP A 247 7.06 21.93 -16.17
C ASP A 247 5.98 22.94 -16.61
N TYR A 248 4.90 23.09 -15.82
CA TYR A 248 3.88 24.11 -16.03
C TYR A 248 4.48 25.52 -16.21
N ASN A 249 5.38 25.93 -15.31
CA ASN A 249 6.02 27.25 -15.37
C ASN A 249 6.90 27.43 -16.60
N LEU A 250 7.64 26.38 -17.02
CA LEU A 250 8.46 26.41 -18.22
C LEU A 250 7.58 26.59 -19.46
N ARG A 251 6.53 25.78 -19.61
CA ARG A 251 5.61 25.87 -20.75
C ARG A 251 4.92 27.22 -20.82
N ARG A 252 4.49 27.76 -19.68
CA ARG A 252 3.89 29.10 -19.59
C ARG A 252 4.87 30.20 -20.01
N SER A 253 6.14 30.06 -19.67
CA SER A 253 7.19 30.99 -20.12
C SER A 253 7.35 30.95 -21.65
N ILE A 254 7.42 29.76 -22.24
CA ILE A 254 7.52 29.57 -23.69
C ILE A 254 6.31 30.17 -24.41
N GLN A 255 5.09 29.89 -23.94
CA GLN A 255 3.86 30.44 -24.53
C GLN A 255 3.88 31.98 -24.54
N ARG A 256 4.33 32.62 -23.45
CA ARG A 256 4.49 34.09 -23.38
C ARG A 256 5.51 34.61 -24.39
N MET A 257 6.62 33.90 -24.58
CA MET A 257 7.64 34.28 -25.56
C MET A 257 7.11 34.22 -26.99
N VAL A 258 6.42 33.13 -27.35
CA VAL A 258 5.81 32.96 -28.68
C VAL A 258 4.75 34.03 -28.93
N ALA A 259 3.86 34.26 -27.96
CA ALA A 259 2.82 35.29 -28.06
C ALA A 259 3.41 36.71 -28.22
N LYS A 260 4.56 36.99 -27.61
CA LYS A 260 5.27 38.26 -27.78
C LYS A 260 5.92 38.36 -29.17
N ALA A 261 6.52 37.28 -29.66
CA ALA A 261 7.15 37.24 -30.98
C ALA A 261 6.16 37.39 -32.15
N LEU A 262 4.92 36.89 -31.98
CA LEU A 262 3.86 37.00 -33.00
C LEU A 262 3.14 38.36 -33.00
N LYS A 263 3.35 39.20 -31.98
CA LYS A 263 2.76 40.55 -31.85
C LYS A 263 3.72 41.68 -32.22
N GLY A 264 4.99 41.35 -32.48
CA GLY A 264 6.02 42.28 -32.98
C GLY A 264 6.17 42.16 -34.48
#